data_AF-A0A377CFM1-F1
#
_entry.id   AF-A0A377CFM1-F1
#
_cell.length_a   1.000
_cell.length_b   1.000
_cell.length_c   1.000
_cell.angle_alpha   90.00
_cell.angle_beta   90.00
_cell.angle_gamma   90.00
#
_symmetry.space_group_name_H-M   'P 1'
#
loop_
_entity.id
_entity.type
_entity.pdbx_description
1 polymer ?
#
loop_
_entity_poly.entity_id
_entity_poly.type
_entity_poly.pdbx_seq_one_letter_code
_entity_poly.pdbx_strand_id
1 'polypeptide(L)' 'MAKDVDLHQVLWSRSRLSERQKVQGITGADHFWFGHTPLRHRVDIGNLHYIDTGAVFGGELTLVQLQ' A
#
# COMPACT_ATOMS: atom_id res chain seq x y z
N MET A 1 -4.62 -15.91 -18.83
CA MET A 1 -5.73 -14.95 -18.93
C MET A 1 -5.60 -13.95 -17.80
N ALA A 2 -5.74 -12.66 -18.07
CA ALA A 2 -5.80 -11.66 -17.01
C ALA A 2 -7.04 -11.95 -16.14
N LYS A 3 -6.88 -11.91 -14.82
CA LYS A 3 -7.99 -12.08 -13.88
C LYS A 3 -8.81 -10.78 -13.90
N ASP A 4 -10.13 -10.89 -13.91
CA ASP A 4 -10.98 -9.71 -13.73
C ASP A 4 -10.66 -9.06 -12.38
N VAL A 5 -10.47 -7.75 -12.43
CA VAL A 5 -10.11 -6.94 -11.26
C VAL A 5 -11.30 -6.08 -10.90
N ASP A 6 -11.77 -6.20 -9.66
CA ASP A 6 -12.76 -5.28 -9.11
C ASP A 6 -12.10 -3.92 -8.86
N LEU A 7 -12.41 -2.95 -9.73
CA LEU A 7 -11.87 -1.59 -9.66
C LEU A 7 -12.24 -0.87 -8.35
N HIS A 8 -13.40 -1.16 -7.78
CA HIS A 8 -13.80 -0.58 -6.50
C HIS A 8 -12.88 -1.07 -5.39
N GLN A 9 -12.54 -2.37 -5.39
CA GLN A 9 -11.57 -2.93 -4.43
C GLN A 9 -10.17 -2.35 -4.61
N VAL A 10 -9.72 -2.12 -5.85
CA VAL A 10 -8.40 -1.53 -6.10
C VAL A 10 -8.29 -0.13 -5.52
N LEU A 11 -9.33 0.70 -5.69
CA LEU A 11 -9.29 2.10 -5.30
C LEU A 11 -9.61 2.35 -3.82
N TRP A 12 -10.51 1.55 -3.23
CA TRP A 12 -11.10 1.86 -1.93
C TRP A 12 -10.79 0.87 -0.82
N SER A 13 -10.24 -0.30 -1.15
CA SER A 13 -9.98 -1.31 -0.14
C SER A 13 -8.86 -0.89 0.81
N ARG A 14 -9.13 -1.03 2.11
CA ARG A 14 -8.15 -0.87 3.19
C ARG A 14 -7.92 -2.18 3.95
N SER A 15 -8.58 -3.26 3.54
CA SER A 15 -8.66 -4.52 4.29
C SER A 15 -7.29 -5.14 4.51
N ARG A 16 -6.42 -5.08 3.50
CA ARG A 16 -5.07 -5.63 3.59
C ARG A 16 -4.22 -4.96 4.65
N LEU A 17 -4.37 -3.64 4.82
CA LEU A 17 -3.65 -2.90 5.84
C LEU A 17 -4.23 -3.16 7.23
N SER A 18 -5.56 -3.24 7.36
CA SER A 18 -6.20 -3.58 8.65
C SER A 18 -5.90 -5.00 9.10
N GLU A 19 -5.77 -5.94 8.16
CA GLU A 19 -5.47 -7.35 8.44
C GLU A 19 -3.99 -7.69 8.26
N ARG A 20 -3.10 -6.70 8.37
CA ARG A 20 -1.66 -6.84 8.08
C ARG A 20 -0.95 -8.02 8.74
N GLN A 21 -1.43 -8.47 9.90
CA GLN A 21 -0.90 -9.65 10.60
C GLN A 21 -1.07 -10.96 9.81
N LYS A 22 -2.01 -11.01 8.87
CA LYS A 22 -2.32 -12.18 8.02
C LYS A 22 -1.69 -12.08 6.63
N VAL A 23 -1.00 -10.99 6.33
CA VAL A 23 -0.49 -10.69 4.97
C VAL A 23 0.99 -11.04 4.88
N GLN A 24 1.35 -11.88 3.91
CA GLN A 24 2.75 -12.28 3.67
C GLN A 24 3.39 -11.65 2.43
N GLY A 25 2.59 -11.16 1.49
CA GLY A 25 3.07 -10.67 0.20
C GLY A 25 2.03 -10.82 -0.90
N ILE A 26 2.32 -10.24 -2.06
CA ILE A 26 1.57 -10.47 -3.29
C ILE A 26 2.55 -11.00 -4.33
N THR A 27 2.21 -12.10 -5.00
CA THR A 27 3.03 -12.65 -6.07
C THR A 27 2.84 -11.89 -7.38
N GLY A 28 3.80 -12.02 -8.31
CA GLY A 28 3.71 -11.44 -9.65
C GLY A 28 4.39 -10.09 -9.83
N ALA A 29 4.93 -9.49 -8.76
CA ALA A 29 5.85 -8.36 -8.83
C ALA A 29 6.75 -8.32 -7.58
N ASP A 30 7.92 -7.68 -7.70
CA ASP A 30 8.86 -7.53 -6.59
C ASP A 30 8.36 -6.56 -5.53
N HIS A 31 7.60 -5.52 -5.92
CA HIS A 31 7.13 -4.45 -5.04
C HIS A 31 5.72 -3.98 -5.42
N PHE A 32 4.89 -3.73 -4.41
CA PHE A 32 3.59 -3.07 -4.54
C PHE A 32 3.54 -1.82 -3.66
N TRP A 33 3.27 -0.67 -4.27
CA TRP A 33 3.25 0.64 -3.60
C TRP A 33 1.82 1.16 -3.48
N PHE A 34 1.42 1.53 -2.26
CA PHE A 34 0.08 1.97 -1.92
C PHE A 34 0.09 3.34 -1.25
N GLY A 35 -0.84 4.20 -1.68
CA GLY A 35 -1.23 5.40 -0.96
C GLY A 35 -2.59 5.22 -0.29
N HIS A 36 -3.48 6.21 -0.45
CA HIS A 36 -4.91 6.20 -0.11
C HIS A 36 -5.26 6.17 1.40
N THR A 37 -4.50 5.45 2.22
CA THR A 37 -4.72 5.37 3.67
C THR A 37 -3.62 6.12 4.41
N PRO A 38 -3.90 7.33 4.94
CA PRO A 38 -2.91 8.08 5.70
C PRO A 38 -2.43 7.33 6.94
N LEU A 39 -1.11 7.25 7.12
CA LEU A 39 -0.42 6.61 8.23
C LEU A 39 0.52 7.59 8.92
N ARG A 40 0.85 7.34 10.19
CA ARG A 40 1.81 8.17 10.95
C ARG A 40 3.25 8.01 10.45
N HIS A 41 3.58 6.85 9.89
CA HIS A 41 4.88 6.50 9.33
C HIS A 41 4.67 5.47 8.22
N ARG A 42 5.65 5.36 7.31
CA ARG A 42 5.69 4.31 6.30
C ARG A 42 5.52 2.94 6.94
N VAL A 43 4.72 2.08 6.32
CA VAL A 43 4.53 0.69 6.75
C VAL A 43 4.95 -0.24 5.62
N ASP A 44 5.81 -1.20 5.94
CA ASP A 44 6.24 -2.27 5.04
C ASP A 44 5.75 -3.63 5.58
N ILE A 45 5.11 -4.42 4.72
CA ILE A 45 4.62 -5.77 5.06
C ILE A 45 4.98 -6.68 3.88
N GLY A 46 5.99 -7.55 4.03
CA GLY A 46 6.50 -8.32 2.88
C GLY A 46 6.94 -7.39 1.74
N ASN A 47 6.39 -7.59 0.54
CA ASN A 47 6.63 -6.71 -0.62
C ASN A 47 5.59 -5.59 -0.81
N LEU A 48 4.87 -5.22 0.25
CA LEU A 48 3.85 -4.17 0.23
C LEU A 48 4.35 -2.94 0.99
N HIS A 49 4.32 -1.79 0.32
CA HIS A 49 4.84 -0.53 0.82
C HIS A 49 3.70 0.51 0.88
N TYR A 50 3.35 0.95 2.08
CA TYR A 50 2.33 1.98 2.30
C TYR A 50 3.03 3.31 2.59
N ILE A 51 2.92 4.27 1.67
CA ILE A 51 3.71 5.52 1.66
C ILE A 51 2.87 6.79 1.86
N ASP A 52 1.55 6.67 1.97
CA ASP A 52 0.72 7.82 2.37
C ASP A 52 0.93 8.13 3.85
N THR A 53 1.85 9.05 4.12
CA THR A 53 2.17 9.55 5.46
C THR A 53 1.43 10.84 5.79
N GLY A 54 0.37 11.16 5.05
CA GLY A 54 -0.54 12.25 5.37
C GLY A 54 0.04 13.65 5.16
N ALA A 55 0.84 13.86 4.11
CA ALA A 55 1.44 15.17 3.79
C ALA A 55 0.45 16.35 3.85
N VAL A 56 -0.77 16.18 3.32
CA VAL A 56 -1.81 17.23 3.33
C VAL A 56 -2.34 17.54 4.74
N PHE A 57 -2.15 16.62 5.69
CA PHE A 57 -2.57 16.76 7.08
C PHE A 57 -1.42 17.24 8.00
N GLY A 58 -0.29 17.70 7.43
CA GLY A 58 0.90 18.09 8.19
C GLY A 58 1.82 16.92 8.54
N GLY A 59 1.57 15.73 7.99
CA GLY A 59 2.50 14.61 8.01
C GLY A 59 3.63 14.79 6.99
N GLU A 60 4.46 13.77 6.84
CA GLU A 60 5.59 13.81 5.91
C GLU A 60 5.13 13.58 4.46
N LEU A 61 5.88 14.11 3.50
CA LEU A 61 5.81 13.64 2.12
C LEU A 61 6.84 12.52 1.95
N THR A 62 6.40 11.27 1.99
CA THR A 62 7.30 10.13 1.78
C THR A 62 7.73 10.03 0.31
N LEU A 63 9.03 10.18 0.07
CA LEU A 63 9.69 9.95 -1.21
C LEU A 63 10.61 8.73 -1.09
N VAL A 64 10.51 7.82 -2.05
CA VAL A 64 11.38 6.64 -2.13
C VAL A 64 12.07 6.62 -3.48
N GLN A 65 13.40 6.53 -3.45
CA GLN A 65 14.19 6.27 -4.65
C GLN A 65 14.21 4.76 -4.90
N LEU A 66 13.79 4.36 -6.10
CA LEU A 66 13.90 2.98 -6.58
C LEU A 66 15.23 2.80 -7.33
N GLN A 67 15.73 1.56 -7.38
CA GLN A 67 16.95 1.20 -8.10
C GLN A 67 16.66 0.84 -9.56
#